data_AF-A0A366IA11-F1
#
_entry.id   AF-A0A366IA11-F1
#
_cell.length_a   1.000
_cell.length_b   1.000
_cell.length_c   1.000
_cell.angle_alpha   90.00
_cell.angle_beta   90.00
_cell.angle_gamma   90.00
#
_symmetry.space_group_name_H-M   'P 1'
#
loop_
_entity.id
_entity.type
_entity.pdbx_description
1 polymer ?
#
loop_
_entity_poly.entity_id
_entity_poly.type
_entity_poly.pdbx_seq_one_letter_code
_entity_poly.pdbx_strand_id
1 'polypeptide(L)' 'MPRAARKVSSTGIYHIMIRGINQSVIFYDEEDKSKFLDIYI' A
#
# COMPACT_ATOMS: atom_id res chain seq x y z
N MET A 1 -2.50 23.11 1.15
CA MET A 1 -1.16 23.06 1.79
C MET A 1 -0.18 22.36 0.85
N PRO A 2 1.05 22.87 0.70
CA PRO A 2 2.07 22.19 -0.09
C PRO A 2 2.42 20.83 0.54
N ARG A 3 2.59 19.80 -0.28
CA ARG A 3 3.05 18.48 0.18
C ARG A 3 4.54 18.57 0.49
N ALA A 4 4.91 18.39 1.76
CA ALA A 4 6.31 18.25 2.14
C ALA A 4 6.84 16.86 1.75
N ALA A 5 8.15 16.77 1.47
CA ALA A 5 8.80 15.48 1.20
C ALA A 5 8.74 14.56 2.45
N ARG A 6 8.63 13.25 2.23
CA ARG A 6 8.59 12.26 3.32
C ARG A 6 9.97 12.16 3.97
N LYS A 7 10.02 12.15 5.32
CA LYS A 7 11.25 11.89 6.07
C LYS A 7 11.69 10.43 5.86
N VAL A 8 12.92 10.25 5.41
CA VAL A 8 13.53 8.92 5.19
C VAL A 8 13.84 8.27 6.54
N SER A 9 13.47 7.00 6.69
CA SER A 9 13.83 6.19 7.86
C SER A 9 15.29 5.76 7.78
N SER A 10 16.02 5.81 8.89
CA SER A 10 17.40 5.34 8.99
C SER A 10 17.55 3.83 8.79
N THR A 11 16.50 3.05 9.10
CA THR A 11 16.51 1.58 8.95
C THR A 11 16.09 1.11 7.56
N GLY A 12 15.58 2.00 6.71
CA GLY A 12 15.03 1.63 5.40
C GLY A 12 13.73 0.80 5.43
N ILE A 13 13.24 0.44 6.62
CA ILE A 13 11.97 -0.30 6.80
C ILE A 13 10.83 0.71 6.90
N TYR A 14 9.81 0.54 6.07
CA TYR A 14 8.61 1.38 6.07
C TYR A 14 7.36 0.54 6.23
N HIS A 15 6.45 1.00 7.08
CA HIS A 15 5.09 0.50 7.11
C HIS A 15 4.28 1.21 6.01
N ILE A 16 3.82 0.44 5.03
CA ILE A 16 2.97 0.91 3.93
C ILE A 16 1.56 0.40 4.17
N MET A 17 0.59 1.31 4.22
CA MET A 17 -0.82 0.97 4.29
C MET A 17 -1.43 1.17 2.91
N ILE A 18 -2.11 0.15 2.41
CA ILE A 18 -2.86 0.19 1.16
C ILE A 18 -4.34 0.27 1.54
N ARG A 19 -5.08 1.23 0.98
CA ARG A 19 -6.52 1.40 1.23
C ARG A 19 -7.25 1.64 -0.09
N GLY A 20 -8.44 1.08 -0.22
CA GLY A 20 -9.32 1.31 -1.36
C GLY A 20 -9.86 2.75 -1.36
N ILE A 21 -10.24 3.21 -2.54
CA ILE A 21 -10.85 4.52 -2.70
C ILE A 21 -12.15 4.58 -1.89
N ASN A 22 -12.38 5.66 -1.14
CA ASN A 22 -13.58 5.81 -0.30
C ASN A 22 -13.83 4.65 0.69
N GLN A 23 -12.76 4.05 1.24
CA GLN A 23 -12.86 2.91 2.17
C GLN A 23 -13.44 1.64 1.54
N SER A 24 -13.50 1.55 0.21
CA SER A 24 -13.93 0.32 -0.46
C SER A 24 -12.95 -0.81 -0.19
N VAL A 25 -13.46 -2.03 -0.30
CA VAL A 25 -12.62 -3.23 -0.27
C VAL A 25 -11.67 -3.18 -1.47
N ILE A 26 -10.39 -3.47 -1.23
CA ILE A 26 -9.34 -3.45 -2.26
C ILE A 26 -9.36 -4.74 -3.08
N PHE A 27 -9.63 -5.86 -2.42
CA PHE A 27 -9.68 -7.19 -3.00
C PHE A 27 -11.05 -7.78 -2.71
N TYR A 28 -11.82 -8.06 -3.76
CA TYR A 28 -13.14 -8.67 -3.61
C TYR A 28 -13.04 -10.18 -3.39
N ASP A 29 -11.93 -10.79 -3.79
CA ASP A 29 -11.64 -12.21 -3.59
C ASP A 29 -10.17 -12.44 -3.17
N GLU A 30 -9.89 -13.60 -2.59
CA GLU A 30 -8.55 -14.00 -2.17
C GLU A 30 -7.59 -14.17 -3.36
N GLU A 31 -8.11 -14.55 -4.53
CA GLU A 31 -7.31 -14.71 -5.75
C GLU A 31 -6.71 -13.37 -6.20
N ASP A 32 -7.48 -12.27 -6.12
CA ASP A 32 -6.99 -10.93 -6.45
C ASP A 32 -5.88 -10.48 -5.50
N LYS A 33 -6.04 -10.81 -4.20
CA LYS A 33 -5.01 -10.54 -3.19
C LYS A 33 -3.73 -11.33 -3.47
N SER A 34 -3.85 -12.61 -3.84
CA SER A 34 -2.69 -13.46 -4.15
C SER A 34 -1.94 -12.93 -5.38
N LYS A 35 -2.66 -12.67 -6.47
CA LYS A 35 -2.07 -12.09 -7.70
C LYS A 35 -1.42 -10.74 -7.43
N PHE A 36 -2.02 -9.92 -6.58
CA PHE A 36 -1.43 -8.63 -6.20
C PHE A 36 -0.10 -8.80 -5.47
N LEU A 37 -0.02 -9.73 -4.52
CA LEU A 37 1.24 -10.04 -3.83
C LEU A 37 2.27 -10.62 -4.80
N ASP A 38 1.88 -11.55 -5.68
CA ASP A 38 2.80 -12.21 -6.62
C ASP A 38 3.35 -11.26 -7.71
N ILE A 39 2.57 -10.26 -8.14
CA ILE A 39 3.00 -9.32 -9.20
C ILE A 39 3.83 -8.16 -8.62
N TYR A 40 3.52 -7.70 -7.40
CA TYR A 40 4.07 -6.45 -6.85
C TYR A 40 5.10 -6.62 -5.73
N ILE A 41 5.22 -7.80 -5.11
CA ILE A 41 6.25 -8.12 -4.10
C ILE A 41 7.32 -8.99 -4.74
#